data_AF-A0AB37QG93-F1
#
_entry.id   AF-A0AB37QG93-F1
#
_cell.length_a   1.000
_cell.length_b   1.000
_cell.length_c   1.000
_cell.angle_alpha   90.00
_cell.angle_beta   90.00
_cell.angle_gamma   90.00
#
_symmetry.space_group_name_H-M   'P 1'
#
loop_
_entity.id
_entity.type
_entity.pdbx_description
1 polymer ?
#
loop_
_entity_poly.entity_id
_entity_poly.type
_entity_poly.pdbx_seq_one_letter_code
_entity_poly.pdbx_strand_id
1 'polypeptide(L)' 'MLKIVPDLPLFSANPNISHEDALIHASDLLRCAMTSAAEFSDSMTGTQRDMTLSIMHLVEMAKVMVDSTIDNPQAP' A
#
# COMPACT_ATOMS: atom_id res chain seq x y z
N MET A 1 -34.91 10.34 4.61
CA MET A 1 -33.48 10.49 4.26
C MET A 1 -32.68 9.55 5.15
N LEU A 2 -32.12 8.48 4.60
CA LEU A 2 -31.19 7.60 5.32
C LEU A 2 -29.87 8.34 5.47
N LYS A 3 -29.50 8.67 6.70
CA LYS A 3 -28.18 9.23 7.01
C LYS A 3 -27.19 8.08 6.87
N ILE A 4 -26.40 8.09 5.79
CA ILE A 4 -25.23 7.21 5.68
C ILE A 4 -24.27 7.70 6.77
N VAL A 5 -24.30 7.04 7.92
CA VAL A 5 -23.21 7.16 8.89
C VAL A 5 -22.08 6.36 8.26
N PRO A 6 -20.93 6.98 7.93
CA PRO A 6 -19.77 6.21 7.48
C PRO A 6 -19.42 5.26 8.61
N ASP A 7 -19.38 3.95 8.34
CA ASP A 7 -18.85 2.99 9.30
C ASP A 7 -17.44 3.44 9.69
N LEU A 8 -17.17 3.43 11.00
CA LEU A 8 -15.87 3.84 11.52
C LEU A 8 -14.79 2.95 10.86
N PRO A 9 -13.70 3.51 10.33
CA PRO A 9 -12.70 2.72 9.63
C PRO A 9 -12.18 1.62 10.57
N LEU A 10 -12.24 0.37 10.10
CA LEU A 10 -11.78 -0.81 10.86
C LEU A 10 -10.31 -0.71 11.28
N PHE A 11 -9.53 0.13 10.56
CA PHE A 11 -8.15 0.44 10.85
C PHE A 11 -7.97 1.96 10.87
N SER A 12 -7.43 2.50 11.97
CA SER A 12 -7.02 3.90 12.07
C SER A 12 -5.52 3.98 12.30
N ALA A 13 -4.87 4.98 11.70
CA ALA A 13 -3.46 5.22 11.95
C ALA A 13 -3.26 5.57 13.44
N ASN A 14 -2.18 5.04 14.04
CA ASN A 14 -1.84 5.38 15.42
C ASN A 14 -1.53 6.88 15.49
N PRO A 15 -2.28 7.70 16.25
CA PRO A 15 -2.02 9.14 16.30
C PRO A 15 -0.73 9.50 17.05
N ASN A 16 -0.09 8.52 17.70
CA ASN A 16 1.11 8.73 18.51
C ASN A 16 2.42 8.49 17.75
N ILE A 17 2.37 8.07 16.48
CA ILE A 17 3.57 7.93 15.64
C ILE A 17 3.78 9.19 14.81
N SER A 18 5.03 9.49 14.47
CA SER A 18 5.32 10.63 13.60
C SER A 18 4.83 10.39 12.17
N HIS A 19 4.68 11.46 11.38
CA HIS A 19 4.36 11.33 9.95
C HIS A 19 5.42 10.50 9.20
N GLU A 20 6.69 10.68 9.55
CA GLU A 20 7.80 9.92 8.97
C GLU A 20 7.69 8.43 9.31
N ASP A 21 7.49 8.08 10.59
CA ASP A 21 7.28 6.70 11.02
C ASP A 21 6.07 6.05 10.34
N ALA A 22 4.99 6.83 10.15
CA ALA A 22 3.81 6.36 9.44
C ALA A 22 4.10 6.04 7.96
N LEU A 23 4.91 6.87 7.29
CA LEU A 23 5.33 6.63 5.90
C LEU A 23 6.29 5.43 5.80
N ILE A 24 7.21 5.27 6.74
CA ILE A 24 8.09 4.08 6.82
C ILE A 24 7.24 2.82 6.96
N HIS A 25 6.27 2.81 7.88
CA HIS A 25 5.34 1.70 8.04
C HIS A 25 4.51 1.44 6.78
N ALA A 26 4.06 2.49 6.08
CA ALA A 26 3.37 2.33 4.81
C ALA A 26 4.27 1.68 3.75
N SER A 27 5.54 2.08 3.66
CA SER A 27 6.53 1.49 2.75
C SER A 27 6.76 0.00 3.04
N ASP A 28 6.89 -0.37 4.31
CA ASP A 28 7.02 -1.76 4.75
C ASP A 28 5.77 -2.60 4.41
N LEU A 29 4.57 -2.05 4.61
CA LEU A 29 3.32 -2.70 4.23
C LEU A 29 3.22 -2.93 2.72
N LEU A 30 3.64 -1.96 1.91
CA LEU A 30 3.66 -2.09 0.45
C LEU A 30 4.67 -3.17 0.01
N ARG A 31 5.84 -3.23 0.63
CA ARG A 31 6.81 -4.31 0.41
C ARG A 31 6.26 -5.68 0.76
N CYS A 32 5.56 -5.78 1.89
CA CYS A 32 4.88 -7.00 2.31
C CYS A 32 3.83 -7.42 1.27
N ALA A 33 2.98 -6.50 0.83
CA ALA A 33 1.96 -6.75 -0.19
C ALA A 33 2.57 -7.25 -1.51
N MET A 34 3.68 -6.66 -1.98
CA MET A 34 4.38 -7.14 -3.17
C MET A 34 4.93 -8.55 -3.00
N THR A 35 5.51 -8.86 -1.84
CA THR A 35 6.05 -10.19 -1.54
C THR A 35 4.93 -11.23 -1.56
N SER A 36 3.82 -10.94 -0.89
CA SER A 36 2.64 -11.83 -0.90
C SER A 36 2.04 -12.00 -2.31
N ALA A 37 2.00 -10.92 -3.10
CA ALA A 37 1.52 -11.00 -4.48
C ALA A 37 2.47 -11.82 -5.37
N ALA A 38 3.80 -11.69 -5.20
CA ALA A 38 4.78 -12.47 -5.92
C ALA A 38 4.63 -13.97 -5.61
N GLU A 39 4.57 -14.34 -4.32
CA GLU A 39 4.35 -15.72 -3.88
C GLU A 39 3.02 -16.27 -4.42
N PHE A 40 1.96 -15.46 -4.43
CA PHE A 40 0.68 -15.86 -5.00
C PHE A 40 0.80 -16.09 -6.53
N SER A 41 1.53 -15.23 -7.24
CA SER A 41 1.69 -15.28 -8.69
C SER A 41 2.40 -16.54 -9.19
N ASP A 42 3.27 -17.13 -8.37
CA ASP A 42 4.05 -18.33 -8.73
C ASP A 42 3.16 -19.57 -8.91
N SER A 43 2.00 -19.58 -8.27
CA SER A 43 1.00 -20.65 -8.42
C SER A 43 -0.04 -20.37 -9.52
N MET A 44 -0.02 -19.18 -10.14
CA MET A 44 -1.01 -18.71 -11.10
C MET A 44 -0.52 -18.81 -12.55
N THR A 45 -1.46 -18.95 -13.49
CA THR A 45 -1.18 -18.96 -14.94
C THR A 45 -2.23 -18.14 -15.71
N GLY A 46 -1.91 -17.77 -16.95
CA GLY A 46 -2.80 -17.00 -17.82
C GLY A 46 -3.24 -15.67 -17.21
N THR A 47 -4.51 -15.31 -17.42
CA THR A 47 -5.09 -14.02 -16.99
C THR A 47 -4.97 -13.74 -15.49
N GLN A 48 -4.97 -14.78 -14.63
CA GLN A 48 -4.81 -14.58 -13.19
C GLN A 48 -3.39 -14.11 -12.86
N ARG A 49 -2.37 -14.69 -13.51
CA ARG A 49 -0.98 -14.25 -13.36
C ARG A 49 -0.81 -12.82 -13.90
N ASP A 50 -1.40 -12.51 -15.04
CA ASP A 50 -1.34 -11.15 -15.62
C ASP A 50 -1.97 -10.10 -14.69
N MET A 51 -3.09 -10.44 -14.04
CA MET A 51 -3.73 -9.60 -13.03
C MET A 51 -2.84 -9.42 -11.79
N THR A 52 -2.24 -10.49 -11.27
CA THR A 52 -1.32 -10.39 -10.13
C THR A 52 -0.09 -9.54 -10.45
N LEU A 53 0.50 -9.70 -11.64
CA LEU A 53 1.62 -8.86 -12.10
C LEU A 53 1.21 -7.38 -12.22
N SER A 54 -0.01 -7.11 -12.69
CA SER A 54 -0.56 -5.76 -12.74
C SER A 54 -0.71 -5.15 -11.35
N ILE A 55 -1.20 -5.92 -10.37
CA ILE A 55 -1.29 -5.50 -8.96
C ILE A 55 0.11 -5.21 -8.41
N MET A 56 1.08 -6.09 -8.63
CA MET A 56 2.47 -5.87 -8.18
C MET A 56 3.03 -4.56 -8.73
N HIS A 57 2.78 -4.26 -10.01
CA HIS A 57 3.21 -3.00 -10.62
C HIS A 57 2.57 -1.77 -9.96
N LEU A 58 1.27 -1.81 -9.65
CA LEU A 58 0.58 -0.72 -8.95
C LEU A 58 1.15 -0.51 -7.53
N VAL A 59 1.43 -1.59 -6.82
CA VAL A 59 2.00 -1.53 -5.46
C VAL A 59 3.43 -0.99 -5.49
N GLU A 60 4.25 -1.40 -6.46
CA GLU A 60 5.61 -0.86 -6.66
C GLU A 60 5.57 0.66 -6.91
N MET A 61 4.68 1.14 -7.79
CA MET A 61 4.52 2.57 -8.01
C MET A 61 4.10 3.32 -6.75
N ALA A 62 3.16 2.75 -5.97
CA ALA A 62 2.75 3.33 -4.70
C ALA A 62 3.93 3.42 -3.72
N LYS A 63 4.77 2.37 -3.67
CA LYS A 63 5.95 2.34 -2.80
C LYS A 63 6.94 3.42 -3.20
N VAL A 64 7.26 3.56 -4.49
CA VAL A 64 8.16 4.61 -5.00
C VAL A 64 7.66 5.99 -4.62
N MET A 65 6.35 6.25 -4.71
CA MET A 65 5.76 7.52 -4.26
C MET A 65 5.97 7.73 -2.75
N VAL A 66 5.70 6.73 -1.92
CA VAL A 66 5.92 6.82 -0.46
C VAL A 66 7.40 7.03 -0.12
N ASP A 67 8.30 6.23 -0.69
CA ASP A 67 9.74 6.37 -0.47
C ASP A 67 10.23 7.78 -0.87
N SER A 68 9.74 8.32 -1.98
CA SER A 68 10.10 9.67 -2.41
C SER A 68 9.64 10.76 -1.43
N THR A 69 8.53 10.56 -0.73
CA THR A 69 8.06 11.50 0.31
C THR A 69 8.87 11.42 1.59
N ILE A 70 9.45 10.24 1.88
CA ILE A 70 10.38 10.05 3.01
C ILE A 70 11.71 10.73 2.70
N ASP A 71 12.25 10.51 1.49
CA ASP A 71 13.53 11.06 1.06
C ASP A 71 13.47 12.58 0.83
N ASN A 72 12.29 13.11 0.49
CA ASN A 72 12.08 14.55 0.29
C ASN A 72 10.83 15.06 1.04
N PRO A 73 10.92 15.28 2.36
CA PRO A 73 9.80 15.72 3.19
C PRO A 73 9.34 17.18 2.92
N GLN A 74 9.93 17.86 1.92
CA GLN A 74 9.69 19.26 1.56
C GLN A 74 9.37 19.46 0.06
N ALA A 75 9.06 18.40 -0.69
CA ALA A 75 8.47 18.58 -2.02
C ALA A 75 7.16 19.41 -1.88
N PRO A 76 6.88 20.37 -2.78
CA PRO A 76 5.79 21.33 -2.64
C PRO A 76 4.41 20.68 -2.47
#